data_AF-A0A9E8SF92-F1
#
_entry.id   AF-A0A9E8SF92-F1
#
_cell.length_a   1.000
_cell.length_b   1.000
_cell.length_c   1.000
_cell.angle_alpha   90.00
_cell.angle_beta   90.00
_cell.angle_gamma   90.00
#
_symmetry.space_group_name_H-M   'P 1'
#
loop_
_entity.id
_entity.type
_entity.pdbx_description
1 polymer ?
#
loop_
_entity_poly.entity_id
_entity_poly.type
_entity_poly.pdbx_seq_one_letter_code
_entity_poly.pdbx_strand_id
1 'polypeptide(L)'
;MEDYPFKSLVTLGHVRKACAPFESRGNMSKWKSVLNDKDLLSTHKGMLLHLGGIDVDGAYRVINKKGEVEPRIHDLSFTHTFGLRPYSYGLQACNTTSEIMVHSWLSAAIHDHEEIAPETLSKMYNKIEE
;
A
#
# COMPACT_ATOMS: atom_id res chain seq x y z
N MET A 1 1.22 15.20 -1.11
CA MET A 1 1.15 15.26 0.36
C MET A 1 0.62 16.57 0.89
N GLU A 2 0.67 17.63 0.08
CA GLU A 2 0.10 18.94 0.42
C GLU A 2 -1.41 18.92 0.72
N ASP A 3 -2.16 17.93 0.24
CA ASP A 3 -3.60 17.80 0.54
C ASP A 3 -3.95 16.71 1.58
N TYR A 4 -2.97 15.96 2.09
CA TYR A 4 -3.25 14.91 3.08
C TYR A 4 -3.69 15.51 4.43
N PRO A 5 -4.83 15.12 5.01
CA PRO A 5 -5.44 15.82 6.14
C PRO A 5 -4.59 15.78 7.42
N PHE A 6 -3.78 14.74 7.62
CA PHE A 6 -2.98 14.56 8.84
C PHE A 6 -1.53 15.04 8.64
N LYS A 7 -1.35 16.37 8.64
CA LYS A 7 -0.03 17.00 8.41
C LYS A 7 1.05 16.59 9.40
N SER A 8 0.70 16.37 10.66
CA SER A 8 1.63 15.90 11.69
C SER A 8 2.30 14.58 11.29
N LEU A 9 1.55 13.63 10.73
CA LEU A 9 2.08 12.35 10.26
C LEU A 9 3.06 12.55 9.09
N VAL A 10 2.80 13.51 8.20
CA VAL A 10 3.70 13.86 7.09
C VAL A 10 5.00 14.44 7.63
N THR A 11 4.91 15.44 8.51
CA THR A 11 6.09 16.15 9.05
C THR A 11 6.97 15.24 9.91
N LEU A 12 6.36 14.33 10.68
CA LEU A 12 7.07 13.34 11.48
C LEU A 12 7.61 12.17 10.63
N GLY A 13 7.12 12.01 9.40
CA GLY A 13 7.58 11.00 8.46
C GLY A 13 6.92 9.63 8.63
N HIS A 14 5.79 9.55 9.34
CA HIS A 14 5.01 8.32 9.52
C HIS A 14 4.25 7.89 8.26
N VAL A 15 4.09 8.77 7.29
CA VAL A 15 3.44 8.48 6.00
C VAL A 15 4.37 8.86 4.85
N ARG A 16 4.24 8.17 3.72
CA ARG A 16 4.82 8.56 2.44
C ARG A 16 3.78 8.54 1.32
N LYS A 17 4.12 9.16 0.18
CA LYS A 17 3.30 9.10 -1.04
C LYS A 17 3.23 7.66 -1.54
N ALA A 18 2.04 7.22 -1.94
CA ALA A 18 1.81 5.90 -2.53
C ALA A 18 2.80 5.61 -3.66
N CYS A 19 3.28 4.37 -3.74
CA CYS A 19 4.15 3.96 -4.82
C CYS A 19 3.95 2.50 -5.22
N ALA A 20 4.16 2.18 -6.51
CA ALA A 20 4.10 0.81 -7.00
C ALA A 20 5.36 0.44 -7.78
N PRO A 21 5.86 -0.81 -7.64
CA PRO A 21 6.91 -1.31 -8.48
C PRO A 21 6.41 -1.56 -9.91
N PHE A 22 7.31 -1.47 -10.88
CA PHE A 22 7.05 -1.94 -12.24
C PHE A 22 7.09 -3.47 -12.28
N GLU A 23 6.15 -4.08 -13.01
CA GLU A 23 6.08 -5.55 -13.18
C GLU A 23 7.36 -6.14 -13.78
N SER A 24 8.01 -5.44 -14.72
CA SER A 24 9.27 -5.90 -15.31
C SER A 24 10.23 -4.75 -15.62
N ARG A 25 11.53 -4.99 -15.43
CA ARG A 25 12.61 -4.01 -15.75
C ARG A 25 12.63 -3.63 -17.24
N GLY A 26 12.16 -4.53 -18.12
CA GLY A 26 12.16 -4.35 -19.57
C GLY A 26 11.13 -3.33 -20.10
N ASN A 27 10.07 -3.04 -19.35
CA ASN A 27 9.03 -2.11 -19.78
C ASN A 27 9.39 -0.64 -19.51
N MET A 28 10.45 -0.37 -18.76
CA MET A 28 10.74 0.97 -18.24
C MET A 28 11.10 2.00 -19.33
N SER A 29 11.82 1.58 -20.37
CA SER A 29 12.15 2.44 -21.52
C SER A 29 10.90 2.88 -22.30
N LYS A 30 9.86 2.04 -22.28
CA LYS A 30 8.57 2.28 -22.95
C LYS A 30 7.75 3.37 -22.23
N TRP A 31 7.91 3.50 -20.91
CA TRP A 31 7.15 4.43 -20.09
C TRP A 31 7.87 5.76 -19.84
N LYS A 32 9.19 5.84 -20.03
CA LYS A 32 9.96 7.09 -19.87
C LYS A 32 9.48 8.24 -20.75
N SER A 33 8.87 7.96 -21.90
CA SER A 33 8.30 8.99 -22.78
C SER A 33 6.93 9.49 -22.34
N VAL A 34 6.26 8.77 -21.43
CA VAL A 34 4.88 9.04 -20.98
C VAL A 34 4.86 9.56 -19.54
N LEU A 35 5.81 9.12 -18.72
CA LEU A 35 5.91 9.49 -17.31
C LEU A 35 6.88 10.65 -17.13
N ASN A 36 6.52 11.60 -16.26
CA ASN A 36 7.46 12.65 -15.88
C ASN A 36 8.45 12.11 -14.84
N ASP A 37 9.66 12.65 -14.82
CA ASP A 37 10.69 12.26 -13.83
C ASP A 37 10.21 12.44 -12.38
N LYS A 38 9.35 13.43 -12.11
CA LYS A 38 8.74 13.68 -10.78
C LYS A 38 7.81 12.56 -10.31
N ASP A 39 7.33 11.73 -11.23
CA ASP A 39 6.43 10.62 -10.95
C ASP A 39 7.23 9.33 -10.67
N LEU A 40 8.56 9.36 -10.81
CA LEU A 40 9.43 8.21 -10.62
C LEU A 40 10.26 8.35 -9.33
N LEU A 41 10.35 7.28 -8.57
CA LEU A 41 11.16 7.18 -7.36
C LEU A 41 12.23 6.10 -7.52
N SER A 42 13.50 6.49 -7.55
CA SER A 42 14.62 5.55 -7.58
C SER A 42 14.95 5.07 -6.17
N THR A 43 14.95 3.75 -5.96
CA THR A 43 15.32 3.10 -4.70
C THR A 43 16.40 2.05 -4.92
N HIS A 44 17.02 1.56 -3.85
CA HIS A 44 17.96 0.44 -3.91
C HIS A 44 17.34 -0.86 -4.45
N LYS A 45 16.02 -1.03 -4.34
CA LYS A 45 15.27 -2.20 -4.85
C LYS A 45 14.83 -2.04 -6.31
N GLY A 46 15.03 -0.86 -6.90
CA GLY A 46 14.60 -0.52 -8.26
C GLY A 46 13.81 0.78 -8.31
N MET A 47 13.21 1.03 -9.47
CA MET A 47 12.38 2.20 -9.71
C MET A 47 10.93 1.91 -9.33
N LEU A 48 10.30 2.88 -8.68
CA LEU A 48 8.89 2.86 -8.29
C LEU A 48 8.17 4.01 -9.01
N LEU A 49 6.88 3.81 -9.30
CA LEU A 49 5.98 4.84 -9.80
C LEU A 49 5.24 5.45 -8.61
N HIS A 50 5.27 6.78 -8.47
CA HIS A 50 4.44 7.51 -7.54
C HIS A 50 2.97 7.48 -7.98
N LEU A 51 2.11 7.12 -7.05
CA LEU A 51 0.66 7.08 -7.23
C LEU A 51 0.00 8.20 -6.41
N GLY A 52 -1.30 8.37 -6.60
CA GLY A 52 -2.11 9.24 -5.74
C GLY A 52 -2.28 8.64 -4.34
N GLY A 53 -2.31 9.48 -3.31
CA GLY A 53 -2.56 9.06 -1.93
C GLY A 53 -1.31 8.72 -1.11
N ILE A 54 -1.51 7.96 -0.03
CA ILE A 54 -0.48 7.45 0.88
C ILE A 54 -0.21 5.98 0.62
N ASP A 55 1.00 5.56 0.98
CA ASP A 55 1.44 4.20 0.76
C ASP A 55 1.03 3.27 1.91
N VAL A 56 0.51 2.10 1.56
CA VAL A 56 0.09 1.05 2.50
C VAL A 56 0.55 -0.31 2.01
N ASP A 57 0.72 -1.27 2.92
CA ASP A 57 0.96 -2.66 2.55
C ASP A 57 -0.34 -3.43 2.24
N GLY A 58 -0.20 -4.73 1.93
CA GLY A 58 -1.34 -5.61 1.66
C GLY A 58 -2.29 -5.84 2.85
N ALA A 59 -1.91 -5.42 4.06
CA ALA A 59 -2.70 -5.48 5.29
C ALA A 59 -3.21 -4.09 5.71
N TYR A 60 -3.12 -3.09 4.83
CA TYR A 60 -3.55 -1.70 5.06
C TYR A 60 -2.73 -0.95 6.11
N ARG A 61 -1.55 -1.47 6.48
CA ARG A 61 -0.62 -0.76 7.37
C ARG A 61 0.09 0.33 6.58
N VAL A 62 0.18 1.52 7.15
CA VAL A 62 0.84 2.66 6.52
C VAL A 62 2.34 2.38 6.37
N ILE A 63 2.91 2.79 5.24
CA ILE A 63 4.36 2.78 5.03
C ILE A 63 4.93 4.18 5.30
N ASN A 64 5.97 4.24 6.14
CA ASN A 64 6.62 5.48 6.52
C ASN A 64 7.62 5.98 5.44
N LYS A 65 8.21 7.15 5.64
CA LYS A 65 9.18 7.74 4.69
C LYS A 65 10.43 6.88 4.43
N LYS A 66 10.76 5.96 5.34
CA LYS A 66 11.89 5.03 5.21
C LYS A 66 11.52 3.77 4.44
N GLY A 67 10.24 3.58 4.11
CA GLY A 67 9.75 2.35 3.48
C GLY A 67 9.49 1.22 4.47
N GLU A 68 9.38 1.53 5.75
CA GLU A 68 9.07 0.58 6.82
C GLU A 68 7.58 0.66 7.15
N VAL A 69 7.01 -0.47 7.57
CA VAL A 69 5.62 -0.57 7.99
C VAL A 69 5.44 0.11 9.35
N GLU A 70 4.41 0.95 9.49
CA GLU A 70 3.95 1.47 10.79
C GLU A 70 2.94 0.49 11.41
N PRO A 71 3.32 -0.27 12.45
CA PRO A 71 2.49 -1.37 12.96
C PRO A 71 1.20 -0.91 13.64
N ARG A 72 1.08 0.39 13.94
CA ARG A 72 -0.03 0.97 14.71
C ARG A 72 -0.96 1.84 13.87
N ILE A 73 -0.61 2.11 12.61
CA ILE A 73 -1.37 3.03 11.76
C ILE A 73 -1.86 2.26 10.55
N HIS A 74 -3.18 2.21 10.38
CA HIS A 74 -3.83 1.57 9.25
C HIS A 74 -4.65 2.60 8.49
N ASP A 75 -4.64 2.53 7.17
CA ASP A 75 -5.54 3.32 6.32
C ASP A 75 -6.35 2.37 5.43
N LEU A 76 -7.61 2.18 5.83
CA LEU A 76 -8.58 1.36 5.10
C LEU A 76 -9.33 2.18 4.06
N SER A 77 -9.07 3.49 3.97
CA SER A 77 -9.77 4.36 3.04
C SER A 77 -9.14 4.26 1.65
N PHE A 78 -9.88 3.65 0.74
CA PHE A 78 -9.48 3.53 -0.66
C PHE A 78 -9.32 4.90 -1.35
N THR A 79 -9.91 5.95 -0.79
CA THR A 79 -9.74 7.34 -1.25
C THR A 79 -8.32 7.85 -1.06
N HIS A 80 -7.58 7.32 -0.09
CA HIS A 80 -6.19 7.70 0.16
C HIS A 80 -5.19 6.72 -0.47
N THR A 81 -5.63 5.75 -1.26
CA THR A 81 -4.74 4.78 -1.93
C THR A 81 -5.13 4.68 -3.40
N PHE A 82 -4.41 5.37 -4.28
CA PHE A 82 -4.57 5.18 -5.72
C PHE A 82 -3.64 4.04 -6.15
N GLY A 83 -4.12 3.02 -6.88
CA GLY A 83 -3.25 1.92 -7.31
C GLY A 83 -3.92 0.59 -7.63
N LEU A 84 -3.13 -0.49 -7.54
CA LEU A 84 -3.38 -1.86 -8.03
C LEU A 84 -4.54 -2.63 -7.38
N ARG A 85 -5.43 -1.96 -6.62
CA ARG A 85 -6.68 -2.57 -6.14
C ARG A 85 -7.90 -1.90 -6.77
N PRO A 86 -8.17 -2.17 -8.05
CA PRO A 86 -9.23 -1.48 -8.80
C PRO A 86 -10.67 -1.80 -8.35
N TYR A 87 -10.92 -2.69 -7.37
CA TYR A 87 -12.27 -3.14 -7.03
C TYR A 87 -12.49 -3.30 -5.52
N SER A 88 -12.37 -2.22 -4.76
CA SER A 88 -12.65 -2.22 -3.32
C SER A 88 -13.86 -1.37 -2.95
N TYR A 89 -14.96 -1.59 -3.65
CA TYR A 89 -16.25 -0.95 -3.39
C TYR A 89 -17.33 -2.00 -3.11
N GLY A 90 -18.28 -1.67 -2.25
CA GLY A 90 -19.37 -2.58 -1.84
C GLY A 90 -19.12 -3.28 -0.49
N LEU A 91 -20.21 -3.80 0.10
CA LEU A 91 -20.19 -4.39 1.45
C LEU A 91 -19.23 -5.58 1.58
N GLN A 92 -19.12 -6.41 0.53
CA GLN A 92 -18.20 -7.55 0.51
C GLN A 92 -16.75 -7.10 0.56
N ALA A 93 -16.38 -6.06 -0.20
CA ALA A 93 -15.04 -5.48 -0.15
C ALA A 93 -14.74 -4.89 1.23
N CYS A 94 -15.70 -4.19 1.86
CA CYS A 94 -15.53 -3.65 3.22
C CYS A 94 -15.33 -4.77 4.26
N ASN A 95 -16.10 -5.86 4.15
CA ASN A 95 -15.97 -6.99 5.06
C ASN A 95 -14.58 -7.64 4.94
N THR A 96 -14.13 -7.93 3.71
CA THR A 96 -12.81 -8.55 3.49
C THR A 96 -11.66 -7.61 3.84
N THR A 97 -11.79 -6.29 3.62
CA THR A 97 -10.81 -5.30 4.09
C THR A 97 -10.63 -5.40 5.60
N SER A 98 -11.75 -5.45 6.33
CA SER A 98 -11.77 -5.56 7.79
C SER A 98 -11.20 -6.90 8.25
N GLU A 99 -11.54 -7.99 7.56
CA GLU A 99 -11.04 -9.34 7.82
C GLU A 99 -9.51 -9.41 7.69
N ILE A 100 -8.95 -8.86 6.60
CA ILE A 100 -7.51 -8.77 6.35
C ILE A 100 -6.80 -8.04 7.49
N MET A 101 -7.32 -6.88 7.89
CA MET A 101 -6.73 -6.08 8.97
C MET A 101 -6.77 -6.84 10.31
N VAL A 102 -7.92 -7.41 10.66
CA VAL A 102 -8.07 -8.17 11.92
C VAL A 102 -7.16 -9.40 11.93
N HIS A 103 -7.05 -10.13 10.82
CA HIS A 103 -6.09 -11.23 10.71
C HIS A 103 -4.66 -10.76 10.88
N SER A 104 -4.27 -9.63 10.29
CA SER A 104 -2.94 -9.06 10.50
C SER A 104 -2.65 -8.77 11.98
N TRP A 105 -3.64 -8.22 12.71
CA TRP A 105 -3.50 -7.97 14.15
C TRP A 105 -3.40 -9.25 14.97
N LEU A 106 -4.27 -10.22 14.71
CA LEU A 106 -4.27 -11.49 15.43
C LEU A 106 -2.98 -12.28 15.19
N SER A 107 -2.48 -12.31 13.95
CA SER A 107 -1.19 -12.94 13.65
C SER A 107 -0.05 -12.29 14.42
N ALA A 108 -0.01 -10.95 14.47
CA ALA A 108 1.00 -10.22 15.24
C ALA A 108 0.87 -10.43 16.76
N ALA A 109 -0.33 -10.67 17.27
CA ALA A 109 -0.59 -10.87 18.70
C ALA A 109 -0.40 -12.33 19.18
N ILE A 110 -0.61 -13.31 18.29
CA ILE A 110 -0.60 -14.75 18.63
C ILE A 110 0.71 -15.41 18.21
N HIS A 111 1.38 -14.94 17.15
CA HIS A 111 2.63 -15.52 16.66
C HIS A 111 3.74 -14.51 16.90
N ASP A 112 4.60 -14.81 17.87
CA ASP A 112 5.73 -13.95 18.23
C ASP A 112 6.75 -13.78 17.08
N HIS A 113 6.63 -14.48 15.93
CA HIS A 113 7.58 -14.34 14.81
C HIS A 113 7.10 -14.71 13.38
N GLU A 114 5.83 -15.06 13.14
CA GLU A 114 5.35 -15.28 11.76
C GLU A 114 4.34 -14.20 11.34
N GLU A 115 4.86 -13.06 10.88
CA GLU A 115 4.04 -12.14 10.10
C GLU A 115 3.59 -12.84 8.82
N ILE A 116 2.28 -13.07 8.70
CA ILE A 116 1.70 -13.50 7.42
C ILE A 116 2.01 -12.40 6.41
N ALA A 117 2.73 -12.76 5.35
CA ALA A 117 3.10 -11.83 4.30
C ALA A 117 1.84 -11.07 3.81
N PRO A 118 1.85 -9.73 3.76
CA PRO A 118 0.69 -8.94 3.36
C PRO A 118 0.10 -9.38 2.00
N GLU A 119 0.95 -9.85 1.08
CA GLU A 119 0.56 -10.40 -0.22
C GLU A 119 -0.27 -11.68 -0.10
N THR A 120 -0.10 -12.45 0.97
CA THR A 120 -0.90 -13.65 1.27
C THR A 120 -2.29 -13.25 1.75
N LEU A 121 -2.40 -12.30 2.67
CA LEU A 121 -3.69 -11.76 3.13
C LEU A 121 -4.46 -11.11 1.97
N SER A 122 -3.72 -10.43 1.09
CA SER A 122 -4.26 -9.77 -0.10
C SER A 122 -5.03 -10.70 -1.04
N LYS A 123 -4.71 -12.00 -1.06
CA LYS A 123 -5.38 -13.01 -1.90
C LYS A 123 -6.80 -13.33 -1.42
N MET A 124 -7.20 -12.88 -0.23
CA MET A 124 -8.58 -13.05 0.26
C MET A 124 -9.61 -12.39 -0.66
N TYR A 125 -9.24 -11.35 -1.40
CA TYR A 125 -10.11 -10.73 -2.41
C TYR A 125 -10.46 -11.67 -3.57
N ASN A 126 -9.55 -12.57 -3.97
CA ASN A 126 -9.78 -13.48 -5.09
C ASN A 126 -10.90 -14.49 -4.80
N LYS A 127 -11.24 -14.71 -3.52
CA LYS A 127 -12.34 -15.61 -3.11
C LYS A 127 -13.73 -14.97 -3.23
N ILE A 128 -13.81 -13.64 -3.40
CA ILE A 128 -15.08 -12.92 -3.53
C ILE A 128 -15.57 -12.94 -4.99
N GLU A 129 -14.66 -13.15 -5.94
CA GLU A 129 -14.94 -13.12 -7.39
C GLU A 129 -15.34 -14.49 -7.97
N GLU A 130 -15.40 -15.55 -7.16
CA GLU A 130 -15.95 -16.88 -7.49
C GLU A 130 -17.38 -17.05 -6.97
#